data_AF-A0A4R5CVU9-F1
#
_entry.id   AF-A0A4R5CVU9-F1
#
_cell.length_a   1.000
_cell.length_b   1.000
_cell.length_c   1.000
_cell.angle_alpha   90.00
_cell.angle_beta   90.00
_cell.angle_gamma   90.00
#
_symmetry.space_group_name_H-M   'P 1'
#
loop_
_entity.id
_entity.type
_entity.pdbx_description
1 polymer ?
#
loop_
_entity_poly.entity_id
_entity_poly.type
_entity_poly.pdbx_seq_one_letter_code
_entity_poly.pdbx_strand_id
1 'polypeptide(L)' 'MARLNVYVPDDLAEEVKASGLNVSQVAQQALRQELDRRSAQAWLDRVRRRRPSGVTHDQAMTALDDARDEFGAP' A
#
# COMPACT_ATOMS: atom_id res chain seq x y z
N MET A 1 17.88 13.41 -2.96
CA MET A 1 16.56 13.02 -3.49
C MET A 1 16.53 13.30 -4.99
N ALA A 2 15.79 12.50 -5.76
CA ALA A 2 15.54 12.80 -7.17
C ALA A 2 14.60 14.02 -7.29
N ARG A 3 14.78 14.84 -8.34
CA ARG A 3 13.91 15.98 -8.63
C ARG A 3 12.81 15.55 -9.59
N LEU A 4 11.57 15.90 -9.27
CA LEU A 4 10.38 15.69 -10.10
C LEU A 4 9.79 17.06 -10.43
N ASN A 5 9.49 17.32 -11.71
CA ASN A 5 8.72 18.50 -12.11
C ASN A 5 7.28 18.08 -12.38
N VAL A 6 6.32 18.82 -11.81
CA VAL A 6 4.88 18.58 -11.97
C VAL A 6 4.26 19.86 -12.52
N TYR A 7 3.48 19.71 -13.58
CA TYR A 7 2.75 20.83 -14.18
C TYR A 7 1.35 20.89 -13.57
N VAL A 8 0.94 22.11 -13.24
CA VAL A 8 -0.38 22.42 -12.68
C VAL A 8 -0.97 23.62 -13.41
N PRO A 9 -2.30 23.80 -13.39
CA PRO A 9 -2.94 25.03 -13.86
C PRO A 9 -2.35 26.29 -13.22
N ASP A 10 -2.34 27.40 -13.97
CA ASP A 10 -1.70 28.65 -13.54
C ASP A 10 -2.39 29.27 -12.31
N ASP A 11 -3.72 29.22 -12.26
CA ASP A 11 -4.51 29.66 -11.12
C ASP A 11 -4.14 28.89 -9.83
N LEU A 12 -4.03 27.57 -9.92
CA LEU A 12 -3.59 26.73 -8.82
C LEU A 12 -2.14 27.04 -8.41
N ALA A 13 -1.26 27.32 -9.36
CA ALA A 13 0.13 27.69 -9.06
C ALA A 13 0.19 29.00 -8.26
N GLU A 14 -0.60 30.00 -8.63
CA GLU A 14 -0.66 31.28 -7.92
C GLU A 14 -1.26 31.14 -6.52
N GLU A 15 -2.34 30.37 -6.36
CA GLU A 15 -2.91 30.06 -5.04
C GLU A 15 -1.90 29.34 -4.12
N VAL A 16 -1.21 28.33 -4.65
CA VAL A 16 -0.20 27.59 -3.90
C VAL A 16 0.96 28.50 -3.49
N LYS A 17 1.43 29.38 -4.37
CA LYS A 17 2.48 30.37 -4.02
C LYS A 17 2.01 31.31 -2.91
N ALA A 18 0.78 31.80 -2.97
CA ALA A 18 0.21 32.71 -1.97
C ALA A 18 -0.03 32.04 -0.61
N SER A 19 -0.26 30.72 -0.61
CA SER A 19 -0.61 29.96 0.61
C SER A 19 0.56 29.68 1.57
N GLY A 20 1.81 29.80 1.11
CA GLY A 20 3.00 29.40 1.88
C GLY A 20 3.12 27.90 2.15
N LEU A 21 2.35 27.05 1.45
CA LEU A 21 2.39 25.60 1.63
C LEU A 21 3.76 25.02 1.28
N ASN A 22 4.19 24.01 2.05
CA ASN A 22 5.33 23.18 1.67
C ASN A 22 4.90 22.19 0.56
N VAL A 23 4.93 22.66 -0.68
CA VAL A 23 4.52 21.90 -1.88
C VAL A 23 5.25 20.56 -1.98
N SER A 24 6.53 20.53 -1.61
CA SER A 24 7.33 19.30 -1.66
C SER A 24 6.81 18.27 -0.66
N GLN A 25 6.47 18.68 0.56
CA GLN A 25 5.90 17.79 1.57
C GLN A 25 4.53 17.26 1.15
N VAL A 26 3.66 18.15 0.66
CA VAL A 26 2.31 17.79 0.18
C VAL A 26 2.41 16.80 -0.97
N ALA A 27 3.23 17.09 -1.99
CA ALA A 27 3.43 16.21 -3.13
C ALA A 27 3.99 14.84 -2.71
N GLN A 28 4.99 14.81 -1.83
CA GLN A 28 5.54 13.54 -1.34
C GLN A 28 4.50 12.71 -0.58
N GLN A 29 3.69 13.34 0.26
CA GLN A 29 2.63 12.64 0.99
C GLN A 29 1.58 12.09 0.03
N ALA A 30 1.09 12.89 -0.92
CA ALA A 30 0.12 12.47 -1.91
C ALA A 30 0.64 11.31 -2.77
N LEU A 31 1.91 11.39 -3.21
CA LEU A 31 2.54 10.32 -3.98
C LEU A 31 2.65 9.02 -3.18
N ARG A 32 3.06 9.07 -1.89
CA ARG A 32 3.10 7.86 -1.04
C ARG A 32 1.71 7.25 -0.87
N GLN A 33 0.71 8.06 -0.54
CA GLN A 33 -0.66 7.59 -0.34
C GLN A 33 -1.21 6.90 -1.61
N GLU A 34 -0.96 7.49 -2.79
CA GLU A 34 -1.42 6.90 -4.05
C GLU A 34 -0.66 5.61 -4.39
N LEU A 35 0.64 5.54 -4.12
CA LEU A 35 1.43 4.31 -4.28
C LEU A 35 0.94 3.19 -3.36
N ASP A 36 0.67 3.50 -2.09
CA ASP A 36 0.14 2.54 -1.12
C ASP A 36 -1.24 2.04 -1.54
N ARG A 37 -2.13 2.94 -1.97
CA ARG A 37 -3.44 2.60 -2.50
C ARG A 37 -3.36 1.67 -3.70
N ARG A 38 -2.48 1.96 -4.66
CA ARG A 38 -2.25 1.11 -5.85
C ARG A 38 -1.66 -0.24 -5.48
N SER A 39 -0.72 -0.27 -4.54
CA SER A 39 -0.12 -1.51 -4.04
C SER A 39 -1.16 -2.42 -3.39
N ALA A 40 -2.01 -1.86 -2.51
CA ALA A 40 -3.11 -2.58 -1.87
C ALA A 40 -4.10 -3.13 -2.91
N GLN A 41 -4.49 -2.31 -3.89
CA GLN A 41 -5.38 -2.74 -4.96
C GLN A 41 -4.77 -3.87 -5.79
N ALA A 42 -3.52 -3.72 -6.22
CA ALA A 42 -2.81 -4.75 -6.97
C ALA A 42 -2.67 -6.06 -6.18
N TRP A 43 -2.45 -5.98 -4.86
CA TRP A 43 -2.44 -7.14 -3.99
C TRP A 43 -3.82 -7.82 -3.93
N LEU A 44 -4.91 -7.06 -3.73
CA LEU A 44 -6.28 -7.60 -3.73
C LEU A 44 -6.62 -8.26 -5.06
N ASP A 45 -6.26 -7.66 -6.18
CA ASP A 45 -6.51 -8.24 -7.50
C ASP A 45 -5.75 -9.55 -7.70
N ARG A 46 -4.52 -9.66 -7.18
CA ARG A 46 -3.78 -10.93 -7.17
C ARG A 46 -4.47 -11.98 -6.32
N VAL A 47 -4.98 -11.62 -5.13
CA VAL A 47 -5.72 -12.55 -4.27
C VAL A 47 -6.99 -13.04 -4.96
N ARG A 48 -7.77 -12.14 -5.56
CA ARG A 48 -9.03 -12.46 -6.25
C ARG A 48 -8.83 -13.37 -7.46
N ARG A 49 -7.68 -13.29 -8.15
CA ARG A 49 -7.36 -14.15 -9.29
C ARG A 49 -6.88 -15.55 -8.88
N ARG A 50 -6.57 -15.79 -7.60
CA ARG A 50 -6.15 -17.13 -7.16
C ARG A 50 -7.33 -18.08 -7.16
N ARG A 51 -7.10 -19.29 -7.68
CA ARG A 51 -8.04 -20.39 -7.52
C ARG A 51 -8.13 -20.75 -6.04
N PRO A 52 -9.34 -21.01 -5.49
CA PRO A 52 -9.47 -21.53 -4.14
C PRO A 52 -8.64 -22.81 -3.97
N SER A 53 -7.86 -22.89 -2.89
CA SER A 53 -7.03 -24.08 -2.59
C SER A 53 -7.87 -25.27 -2.14
N GLY A 54 -9.13 -25.05 -1.74
CA GLY A 54 -9.97 -26.05 -1.07
C GLY A 54 -9.62 -26.27 0.40
N VAL A 55 -8.60 -25.57 0.92
CA VAL A 55 -8.20 -25.63 2.33
C VAL A 55 -9.01 -24.61 3.12
N THR A 56 -9.67 -25.09 4.17
CA THR A 56 -10.42 -24.24 5.10
C THR A 56 -9.47 -23.53 6.07
N HIS A 57 -9.97 -22.46 6.69
CA HIS A 57 -9.21 -21.76 7.72
C HIS A 57 -8.81 -22.70 8.87
N ASP A 58 -9.75 -23.51 9.37
CA ASP A 58 -9.51 -24.41 10.50
C ASP A 58 -8.42 -25.44 10.17
N GLN A 59 -8.46 -26.03 8.97
CA GLN A 59 -7.41 -26.95 8.51
C GLN A 59 -6.04 -26.27 8.45
N ALA A 60 -5.97 -25.02 8.01
CA ALA A 60 -4.72 -24.27 7.97
C ALA A 60 -4.21 -23.93 9.39
N MET A 61 -5.11 -23.59 10.31
CA MET A 61 -4.76 -23.29 11.71
C MET A 61 -4.29 -24.54 12.45
N THR A 62 -5.02 -25.66 12.32
CA THR A 62 -4.59 -26.94 12.89
C THR A 62 -3.20 -27.34 12.41
N ALA A 63 -2.94 -27.26 11.09
CA ALA A 63 -1.62 -27.58 10.56
C ALA A 63 -0.51 -26.65 11.07
N LEU A 64 -0.81 -25.38 11.36
CA LEU A 64 0.14 -24.43 11.95
C LEU A 64 0.43 -24.76 13.42
N ASP A 65 -0.59 -25.14 14.18
CA ASP A 65 -0.45 -25.49 15.59
C ASP A 65 0.30 -26.82 15.75
N ASP A 66 -0.04 -27.83 14.94
CA ASP A 66 0.69 -29.11 14.90
C ASP A 66 2.19 -28.88 14.62
N ALA A 67 2.52 -28.00 13.66
CA ALA A 67 3.90 -27.65 13.36
C ALA A 67 4.60 -26.94 14.52
N ARG A 68 3.91 -26.03 15.23
CA ARG A 68 4.48 -25.35 16.42
C ARG A 68 4.80 -26.33 17.53
N ASP A 69 3.92 -27.31 17.75
CA ASP A 69 4.11 -28.35 18.75
C ASP A 69 5.29 -29.28 18.38
N GLU A 70 5.44 -29.61 17.08
CA GLU A 70 6.57 -30.40 16.57
C GLU A 70 7.92 -29.68 16.73
N PHE A 71 7.97 -28.38 16.43
CA PHE A 71 9.21 -27.59 16.53
C PHE A 71 9.56 -27.17 17.96
N GLY A 72 8.77 -27.59 18.96
CA GLY A 72 8.95 -27.19 20.35
C GLY A 72 8.66 -25.70 20.51
N ALA A 73 7.38 -25.37 20.68
CA ALA A 73 6.99 -24.06 21.18
C ALA A 73 7.83 -23.72 22.43
N PRO A 74 8.24 -22.44 22.63
CA PRO A 74 9.05 -22.05 23.78
C PRO A 74 8.46 -22.49 25.12
#